data_AF-A0A8B6CY82-F1
#
_entry.id   AF-A0A8B6CY82-F1
#
_cell.length_a   1.000
_cell.length_b   1.000
_cell.length_c   1.000
_cell.angle_alpha   90.00
_cell.angle_beta   90.00
_cell.angle_gamma   90.00
#
_symmetry.space_group_name_H-M   'P 1'
#
loop_
_entity.id
_entity.type
_entity.pdbx_description
1 polymer ?
#
loop_
_entity_poly.entity_id
_entity_poly.type
_entity_poly.pdbx_seq_one_letter_code
_entity_poly.pdbx_strand_id
1 'polypeptide(L)'
;MKGEYRITPPEEDVIKVQHGVKIWRAINAIMAVFFLLAAFANLNDSDWYIWVPVYSVPGILSLVSCIKPDSQNSLVWSYVAVTSLGFCIALALYIIIVSTDIKGMNNPLKFEEGRELSGSLIIITWLSMSKFTNIGR
;
A
#
# COMPACT_ATOMS: atom_id res chain seq x y z
N MET A 1 -25.51 -42.32 0.82
CA MET A 1 -24.15 -41.76 0.60
C MET A 1 -24.17 -40.99 -0.72
N LYS A 2 -24.32 -39.67 -0.68
CA LYS A 2 -24.22 -38.82 -1.88
C LYS A 2 -22.72 -38.59 -2.12
N GLY A 3 -22.19 -39.16 -3.20
CA GLY A 3 -20.82 -38.87 -3.63
C GLY A 3 -20.73 -37.40 -4.05
N GLU A 4 -20.00 -36.60 -3.28
CA GLU A 4 -19.56 -35.28 -3.72
C GLU A 4 -18.62 -35.49 -4.91
N TYR A 5 -19.13 -35.25 -6.12
CA TYR A 5 -18.27 -35.09 -7.29
C TYR A 5 -17.42 -33.85 -7.06
N ARG A 6 -16.17 -34.06 -6.64
CA ARG A 6 -15.15 -33.00 -6.56
C ARG A 6 -14.82 -32.59 -8.00
N ILE A 7 -15.50 -31.57 -8.50
CA ILE A 7 -15.18 -30.92 -9.78
C ILE A 7 -13.81 -30.27 -9.58
N THR A 8 -12.77 -30.87 -10.14
CA THR A 8 -11.45 -30.23 -10.21
C THR A 8 -11.54 -29.06 -11.19
N PRO A 9 -11.06 -27.86 -10.82
CA PRO A 9 -11.10 -26.72 -11.72
C PRO A 9 -10.30 -27.03 -13.01
N PRO A 10 -10.71 -26.48 -14.16
CA PRO A 10 -9.96 -26.56 -15.40
C PRO A 10 -8.50 -26.12 -15.21
N GLU A 11 -7.56 -26.78 -15.87
CA GLU A 11 -6.13 -26.46 -15.80
C GLU A 11 -5.84 -24.98 -16.15
N GLU A 12 -6.58 -24.43 -17.11
CA GLU A 12 -6.48 -23.02 -17.52
C GLU A 12 -6.76 -22.05 -16.35
N ASP A 13 -7.74 -22.35 -15.50
CA ASP A 13 -8.11 -21.51 -14.37
C ASP A 13 -7.02 -21.54 -13.29
N VAL A 14 -6.43 -22.71 -13.04
CA VAL A 14 -5.29 -22.87 -12.12
C VAL A 14 -4.09 -22.03 -12.59
N ILE A 15 -3.80 -22.06 -13.88
CA ILE A 15 -2.71 -21.30 -14.49
C ILE A 15 -2.95 -19.79 -14.37
N LYS A 16 -4.17 -19.30 -14.65
CA LYS A 16 -4.52 -17.88 -14.53
C LYS A 16 -4.36 -17.37 -13.10
N VAL A 17 -4.84 -18.13 -12.11
CA VAL A 17 -4.69 -17.80 -10.69
C VAL A 17 -3.20 -17.72 -10.31
N GLN A 18 -2.40 -18.71 -10.71
CA GLN A 18 -0.98 -18.74 -10.40
C GLN A 18 -0.23 -17.54 -11.02
N HIS A 19 -0.55 -17.15 -12.25
CA HIS A 19 0.02 -15.96 -12.87
C HIS A 19 -0.39 -14.68 -12.15
N GLY A 20 -1.68 -14.56 -11.77
CA GLY A 20 -2.18 -13.42 -11.01
C GLY A 20 -1.43 -13.24 -9.69
N VAL A 21 -1.21 -14.32 -8.93
CA VAL A 21 -0.43 -14.30 -7.69
C VAL A 21 1.02 -13.87 -7.93
N LYS A 22 1.68 -14.37 -8.98
CA LYS A 22 3.06 -13.96 -9.32
C LYS A 22 3.15 -12.47 -9.65
N ILE A 23 2.22 -11.95 -10.46
CA ILE A 23 2.15 -10.53 -10.81
C ILE A 23 1.92 -9.69 -9.55
N TRP A 24 0.97 -10.09 -8.69
CA TRP A 24 0.70 -9.39 -7.44
C TRP A 24 1.93 -9.30 -6.54
N ARG A 25 2.69 -10.39 -6.41
CA ARG A 25 3.94 -10.41 -5.67
C ARG A 25 4.98 -9.45 -6.25
N ALA A 26 5.14 -9.44 -7.57
CA ALA A 26 6.05 -8.53 -8.24
C ALA A 26 5.69 -7.05 -8.01
N ILE A 27 4.40 -6.71 -8.10
CA ILE A 27 3.93 -5.34 -7.83
C ILE A 27 4.16 -4.99 -6.34
N ASN A 28 3.86 -5.90 -5.42
CA ASN A 28 4.15 -5.68 -4.00
C ASN A 28 5.65 -5.48 -3.71
N ALA A 29 6.53 -6.16 -4.44
CA ALA A 29 7.97 -5.93 -4.34
C ALA A 29 8.36 -4.51 -4.80
N ILE A 30 7.82 -4.07 -5.94
CA ILE A 30 8.04 -2.72 -6.47
C ILE A 30 7.53 -1.67 -5.48
N MET A 31 6.33 -1.86 -4.95
CA MET A 31 5.72 -0.93 -3.98
C MET A 31 6.49 -0.93 -2.65
N ALA A 32 6.99 -2.07 -2.20
CA ALA A 32 7.87 -2.13 -1.03
C ALA A 32 9.13 -1.28 -1.23
N VAL A 33 9.82 -1.45 -2.36
CA VAL A 33 11.02 -0.66 -2.69
C VAL A 33 10.66 0.83 -2.77
N PHE A 34 9.59 1.19 -3.46
CA PHE A 34 9.14 2.57 -3.58
C PHE A 34 8.91 3.23 -2.21
N PHE A 35 8.13 2.59 -1.34
CA PHE A 35 7.84 3.15 -0.02
C PHE A 35 9.06 3.20 0.89
N LEU A 36 9.93 2.19 0.87
CA LEU A 36 11.14 2.19 1.69
C LEU A 36 12.14 3.25 1.20
N LEU A 37 12.24 3.49 -0.10
CA LEU A 37 13.03 4.60 -0.65
C LEU A 37 12.42 5.96 -0.31
N ALA A 38 11.09 6.09 -0.33
CA ALA A 38 10.41 7.30 0.13
C ALA A 38 10.71 7.55 1.61
N ALA A 39 10.61 6.53 2.47
CA ALA A 39 10.99 6.62 3.87
C ALA A 39 12.45 7.07 4.03
N PHE A 40 13.37 6.47 3.27
CA PHE A 40 14.78 6.85 3.30
C PHE A 40 15.02 8.30 2.87
N ALA A 41 14.32 8.79 1.84
CA ALA A 41 14.45 10.17 1.38
C ALA A 41 14.00 11.19 2.44
N ASN A 42 12.93 10.86 3.20
CA ASN A 42 12.38 11.71 4.26
C ASN A 42 13.28 11.80 5.50
N LEU A 43 14.35 11.00 5.62
CA LEU A 43 15.34 11.18 6.69
C LEU A 43 16.06 12.53 6.64
N ASN A 44 16.02 13.21 5.48
CA ASN A 44 16.64 14.52 5.30
C ASN A 44 15.72 15.68 5.69
N ASP A 45 14.45 15.41 5.99
CA ASP A 45 13.44 16.42 6.29
C ASP A 45 13.31 16.62 7.82
N SER A 46 12.80 17.76 8.24
CA SER A 46 12.80 18.16 9.67
C SER A 46 11.82 17.35 10.53
N ASP A 47 10.78 16.81 9.89
CA ASP A 47 9.70 16.02 10.46
C ASP A 47 9.78 14.54 10.04
N TRP A 48 11.01 14.05 9.76
CA TRP A 48 11.31 12.66 9.41
C TRP A 48 10.66 11.64 10.37
N TYR A 49 10.53 12.01 11.65
CA TYR A 49 9.93 11.15 12.69
C TYR A 49 8.45 10.85 12.45
N ILE A 50 7.76 11.62 11.63
CA ILE A 50 6.39 11.36 11.15
C ILE A 50 6.45 10.55 9.86
N TRP A 51 7.17 11.05 8.86
CA TRP A 51 7.10 10.52 7.51
C TRP A 51 7.84 9.20 7.32
N VAL A 52 8.96 8.97 8.01
CA VAL A 52 9.68 7.69 7.96
C VAL A 52 8.78 6.54 8.42
N PRO A 53 8.08 6.60 9.57
CA PRO A 53 7.05 5.62 9.92
C PRO A 53 5.91 5.51 8.89
N VAL A 54 5.39 6.64 8.41
CA VAL A 54 4.27 6.68 7.44
C VAL A 54 4.59 5.88 6.19
N TYR A 55 5.81 5.98 5.67
CA TYR A 55 6.22 5.22 4.49
C TYR A 55 6.76 3.82 4.81
N SER A 56 7.47 3.63 5.92
CA SER A 56 8.08 2.33 6.25
C SER A 56 7.04 1.25 6.57
N VAL A 57 5.94 1.59 7.25
CA VAL A 57 4.87 0.63 7.56
C VAL A 57 4.23 0.03 6.29
N PRO A 58 3.70 0.81 5.32
CA PRO A 58 3.18 0.25 4.07
C PRO A 58 4.29 -0.42 3.23
N GLY A 59 5.54 0.04 3.31
CA GLY A 59 6.69 -0.64 2.70
C GLY A 59 6.88 -2.06 3.24
N ILE A 60 6.87 -2.22 4.56
CA ILE A 60 6.99 -3.52 5.24
C ILE A 60 5.77 -4.39 4.95
N LEU A 61 4.55 -3.85 5.00
CA LEU A 61 3.33 -4.60 4.65
C LEU A 61 3.38 -5.11 3.20
N SER A 62 3.88 -4.30 2.27
CA SER A 62 4.06 -4.70 0.86
C SER A 62 5.14 -5.78 0.73
N LEU A 63 6.26 -5.65 1.44
CA LEU A 63 7.32 -6.65 1.45
C LEU A 63 6.82 -8.01 2.00
N VAL A 64 6.09 -7.97 3.11
CA VAL A 64 5.46 -9.17 3.70
C VAL A 64 4.45 -9.79 2.73
N SER A 65 3.65 -8.98 2.04
CA SER A 65 2.69 -9.45 1.02
C SER A 65 3.38 -10.06 -0.21
N CYS A 66 4.57 -9.56 -0.58
CA CYS A 66 5.41 -10.15 -1.62
C CYS A 66 5.98 -11.52 -1.21
N ILE A 67 6.47 -11.65 0.03
CA ILE A 67 7.09 -12.89 0.53
C ILE A 67 6.02 -13.94 0.81
N LYS A 68 4.93 -13.53 1.49
CA LYS A 68 3.84 -14.38 1.95
C LYS A 68 2.48 -13.72 1.64
N PRO A 69 1.91 -13.93 0.44
CA PRO A 69 0.63 -13.34 0.03
C PRO A 69 -0.52 -13.61 1.01
N ASP A 70 -0.57 -14.81 1.59
CA ASP A 70 -1.59 -15.20 2.57
C ASP A 70 -1.62 -14.33 3.83
N SER A 71 -0.55 -13.58 4.12
CA SER A 71 -0.50 -12.65 5.26
C SER A 71 -1.60 -11.60 5.19
N GLN A 72 -2.07 -11.24 4.00
CA GLN A 72 -3.14 -10.26 3.78
C GLN A 72 -4.51 -10.74 4.31
N ASN A 73 -4.66 -12.04 4.61
CA ASN A 73 -5.84 -12.61 5.25
C ASN A 73 -5.75 -12.58 6.78
N SER A 74 -4.61 -12.20 7.35
CA SER A 74 -4.43 -12.15 8.81
C SER A 74 -5.04 -10.89 9.42
N LEU A 75 -5.58 -11.04 10.64
CA LEU A 75 -6.11 -9.91 11.41
C LEU A 75 -5.04 -8.86 11.71
N VAL A 76 -3.81 -9.29 12.02
CA VAL A 76 -2.69 -8.37 12.32
C VAL A 76 -2.39 -7.48 11.11
N TRP A 77 -2.21 -8.08 9.92
CA TRP A 77 -1.99 -7.30 8.69
C TRP A 77 -3.14 -6.34 8.45
N SER A 78 -4.38 -6.80 8.63
CA SER A 78 -5.58 -5.98 8.45
C SER A 78 -5.64 -4.79 9.39
N TYR A 79 -5.36 -4.98 10.68
CA TYR A 79 -5.39 -3.88 11.66
C TYR A 79 -4.31 -2.86 11.35
N VAL A 80 -3.07 -3.30 11.10
CA VAL A 80 -1.97 -2.39 10.76
C VAL A 80 -2.31 -1.60 9.48
N ALA A 81 -2.80 -2.26 8.43
CA ALA A 81 -3.19 -1.59 7.20
C ALA A 81 -4.30 -0.56 7.39
N VAL A 82 -5.36 -0.88 8.15
CA VAL A 82 -6.48 0.05 8.41
C VAL A 82 -6.04 1.23 9.29
N THR A 83 -5.20 0.99 10.30
CA THR A 83 -4.64 2.08 11.12
C THR A 83 -3.76 2.99 10.28
N SER A 84 -2.88 2.45 9.44
CA SER A 84 -2.05 3.24 8.52
C SER A 84 -2.90 4.03 7.53
N LEU A 85 -3.98 3.44 7.00
CA LEU A 85 -4.95 4.13 6.15
C LEU A 85 -5.57 5.34 6.86
N GLY A 86 -6.12 5.14 8.06
CA GLY A 86 -6.72 6.21 8.84
C GLY A 86 -5.74 7.35 9.14
N PHE A 87 -4.50 7.01 9.49
CA PHE A 87 -3.46 7.99 9.74
C PHE A 87 -3.07 8.78 8.49
N CYS A 88 -2.88 8.12 7.34
CA CYS A 88 -2.57 8.80 6.08
C CYS A 88 -3.71 9.70 5.61
N ILE A 89 -4.97 9.28 5.80
CA ILE A 89 -6.14 10.13 5.49
C ILE A 89 -6.14 11.38 6.38
N ALA A 90 -5.90 11.22 7.68
CA ALA A 90 -5.83 12.35 8.61
C ALA A 90 -4.71 13.34 8.23
N LEU A 91 -3.51 12.85 7.90
CA LEU A 91 -2.39 13.69 7.45
C LEU A 91 -2.69 14.38 6.12
N ALA A 92 -3.25 13.67 5.14
CA ALA A 92 -3.64 14.27 3.85
C ALA A 92 -4.65 15.40 4.05
N LEU A 93 -5.67 15.20 4.91
CA LEU A 93 -6.64 16.24 5.25
C LEU A 93 -5.99 17.42 5.99
N TYR A 94 -5.09 17.14 6.94
CA TYR A 94 -4.33 18.17 7.65
C TYR A 94 -3.57 19.07 6.68
N ILE A 95 -2.80 18.48 5.77
CA ILE A 95 -2.07 19.22 4.72
C ILE A 95 -3.05 20.03 3.86
N ILE A 96 -4.12 19.42 3.33
CA ILE A 96 -5.10 20.12 2.48
C ILE A 96 -5.70 21.36 3.17
N ILE A 97 -6.01 21.24 4.46
CA ILE A 97 -6.67 22.30 5.22
C ILE A 97 -5.68 23.41 5.59
N VAL A 98 -4.56 23.03 6.20
CA VAL A 98 -3.62 23.93 6.87
C VAL A 98 -2.63 24.55 5.90
N SER A 99 -2.12 23.77 4.95
CA SER A 99 -1.07 24.21 4.05
C SER A 99 -1.61 25.24 3.05
N THR A 100 -1.06 26.45 3.11
CA THR A 100 -1.39 27.54 2.18
C THR A 100 -0.64 27.39 0.86
N ASP A 101 0.52 26.75 0.91
CA ASP A 101 1.46 26.72 -0.22
C ASP A 101 0.90 25.87 -1.36
N ILE A 102 0.13 24.82 -1.07
CA ILE A 102 -0.56 23.99 -2.07
C ILE A 102 -1.68 24.69 -2.85
N LYS A 103 -2.19 25.84 -2.41
CA LYS A 103 -3.43 26.44 -2.97
C LYS A 103 -3.21 27.32 -4.20
N GLY A 104 -1.96 27.53 -4.65
CA GLY A 104 -1.63 28.43 -5.77
C GLY A 104 -0.60 27.92 -6.77
N MET A 105 -0.34 26.60 -6.83
CA MET A 105 0.85 26.07 -7.51
C MET A 105 0.58 25.36 -8.83
N ASN A 106 1.52 25.54 -9.77
CA ASN A 106 1.55 24.79 -11.03
C ASN A 106 2.15 23.38 -10.90
N ASN A 107 2.99 23.11 -9.89
CA ASN A 107 3.54 21.77 -9.63
C ASN A 107 3.72 21.51 -8.12
N PRO A 108 2.82 20.73 -7.49
CA PRO A 108 2.88 20.45 -6.06
C PRO A 108 4.11 19.63 -5.65
N LEU A 109 4.71 18.85 -6.55
CA LEU A 109 5.87 17.99 -6.22
C LEU A 109 7.18 18.75 -5.98
N LYS A 110 7.22 20.06 -6.28
CA LYS A 110 8.38 20.90 -5.96
C LYS A 110 8.50 21.22 -4.47
N PHE A 111 7.41 21.10 -3.73
CA PHE A 111 7.32 21.46 -2.32
C PHE A 111 7.13 20.21 -1.48
N GLU A 112 7.70 20.25 -0.27
CA GLU A 112 7.68 19.17 0.71
C GLU A 112 6.25 18.67 0.98
N GLU A 113 5.34 19.58 1.35
CA GLU A 113 3.93 19.28 1.62
C GLU A 113 3.20 18.62 0.44
N GLY A 114 3.56 18.99 -0.79
CA GLY A 114 2.97 18.40 -1.99
C GLY A 114 3.50 17.00 -2.28
N ARG A 115 4.77 16.71 -1.98
CA ARG A 115 5.34 15.35 -2.04
C ARG A 115 4.69 14.46 -0.98
N GLU A 116 4.52 14.98 0.23
CA GLU A 116 3.88 14.31 1.37
C GLU A 116 2.42 13.98 1.12
N LEU A 117 1.65 14.94 0.60
CA LEU A 117 0.26 14.71 0.20
C LEU A 117 0.19 13.65 -0.89
N SER A 118 1.03 13.76 -1.91
CA SER A 118 1.05 12.80 -3.02
C SER A 118 1.42 11.39 -2.54
N GLY A 119 2.43 11.26 -1.67
CA GLY A 119 2.81 9.98 -1.10
C GLY A 119 1.73 9.39 -0.18
N SER A 120 1.06 10.23 0.61
CA SER A 120 -0.11 9.82 1.41
C SER A 120 -1.23 9.28 0.52
N LEU A 121 -1.54 9.93 -0.59
CA LEU A 121 -2.54 9.44 -1.56
C LEU A 121 -2.14 8.10 -2.17
N ILE A 122 -0.87 7.91 -2.52
CA ILE A 122 -0.37 6.63 -3.06
C ILE A 122 -0.52 5.52 -2.00
N ILE A 123 -0.17 5.78 -0.73
CA ILE A 123 -0.37 4.82 0.36
C ILE A 123 -1.85 4.49 0.52
N ILE A 124 -2.72 5.51 0.52
CA ILE A 124 -4.17 5.35 0.66
C ILE A 124 -4.70 4.45 -0.45
N THR A 125 -4.37 4.74 -1.70
CA THR A 125 -4.78 3.91 -2.85
C THR A 125 -4.25 2.48 -2.72
N TRP A 126 -2.96 2.33 -2.42
CA TRP A 126 -2.31 1.01 -2.37
C TRP A 126 -2.86 0.11 -1.27
N LEU A 127 -2.97 0.62 -0.04
CA LEU A 127 -3.52 -0.13 1.08
C LEU A 127 -5.01 -0.40 0.90
N SER A 128 -5.76 0.52 0.28
CA SER A 128 -7.18 0.28 -0.03
C SER A 128 -7.34 -0.84 -1.05
N MET A 129 -6.54 -0.84 -2.12
CA MET A 129 -6.52 -1.94 -3.11
C MET A 129 -6.14 -3.25 -2.43
N SER A 130 -5.05 -3.26 -1.66
CA SER A 130 -4.56 -4.46 -0.98
C SER A 130 -5.54 -5.00 0.07
N LYS A 131 -6.29 -4.14 0.77
CA LYS A 131 -7.20 -4.56 1.84
C LYS A 131 -8.57 -4.95 1.31
N PHE A 132 -9.17 -4.13 0.45
CA PHE A 132 -10.58 -4.23 0.09
C PHE A 132 -10.84 -4.94 -1.24
N THR A 133 -9.80 -5.28 -1.98
CA THR A 133 -9.92 -6.13 -3.18
C THR A 133 -9.41 -7.54 -2.88
N ASN A 134 -9.82 -8.51 -3.71
CA ASN A 134 -9.31 -9.89 -3.66
C ASN A 134 -8.13 -10.10 -4.63
N ILE A 135 -7.47 -9.03 -5.07
CA ILE A 135 -6.37 -9.15 -6.02
C ILE A 135 -5.20 -9.86 -5.34
N GLY A 136 -4.74 -10.97 -5.92
CA GLY A 136 -3.58 -11.72 -5.45
C GLY A 136 -3.80 -12.57 -4.21
N ARG A 137 -5.06 -12.84 -3.85
CA ARG A 137 -5.50 -13.80 -2.83
C ARG A 137 -6.13 -15.04 -3.47
#